data_AF-A0A5C6DTZ0-F1
#
_entry.id   AF-A0A5C6DTZ0-F1
#
_cell.length_a   1.000
_cell.length_b   1.000
_cell.length_c   1.000
_cell.angle_alpha   90.00
_cell.angle_beta   90.00
_cell.angle_gamma   90.00
#
_symmetry.space_group_name_H-M   'P 1'
#
loop_
_entity.id
_entity.type
_entity.pdbx_description
1 polymer ?
#
loop_
_entity_poly.entity_id
_entity_poly.type
_entity_poly.pdbx_seq_one_letter_code
_entity_poly.pdbx_strand_id
1 'polypeptide(L)'
;MRADQGPPYTTDKKSLAFSHNRDDAKADKFVSAEKGDFRLVKGSAAIDQGIALPVMNGDYQGDAPDLGAYEYGGEEWKAGSDLSKPEFIDEKTR
;
A
#
# COMPACT_ATOMS: atom_id res chain seq x y z
N MET A 1 -34.23 -21.86 33.47
CA MET A 1 -34.11 -20.81 32.45
C MET A 1 -32.68 -20.29 32.49
N ARG A 2 -31.79 -20.76 31.61
CA ARG A 2 -30.45 -20.20 31.42
C ARG A 2 -30.40 -19.73 29.98
N ALA A 3 -30.29 -18.42 29.79
CA ALA A 3 -30.11 -17.84 28.48
C ALA A 3 -28.74 -18.27 27.94
N ASP A 4 -28.76 -18.91 26.79
CA ASP A 4 -27.60 -19.13 25.93
C ASP A 4 -27.04 -17.77 25.52
N GLN A 5 -25.99 -17.33 26.19
CA GLN A 5 -25.20 -16.17 25.78
C GLN A 5 -24.13 -16.73 24.83
N GLY A 6 -24.33 -16.51 23.53
CA GLY A 6 -23.35 -16.86 22.50
C GLY A 6 -21.97 -16.25 22.78
N PRO A 7 -20.91 -16.75 22.11
CA PRO A 7 -19.55 -16.31 22.38
C PRO A 7 -19.45 -14.79 22.28
N PRO A 8 -18.76 -14.11 23.22
CA PRO A 8 -18.62 -12.67 23.16
C PRO A 8 -17.81 -12.34 21.90
N TYR A 9 -18.47 -11.81 20.87
CA TYR A 9 -17.77 -11.06 19.85
C TYR A 9 -17.22 -9.83 20.55
N THR A 10 -15.96 -9.91 21.01
CA THR A 10 -15.30 -8.76 21.61
C THR A 10 -15.17 -7.71 20.52
N THR A 11 -15.71 -6.52 20.78
CA THR A 11 -15.57 -5.34 19.92
C THR A 11 -14.14 -4.78 20.03
N ASP A 12 -13.14 -5.65 20.07
CA ASP A 12 -11.76 -5.25 19.94
C ASP A 12 -11.54 -4.92 18.47
N LYS A 13 -11.75 -3.64 18.13
CA LYS A 13 -11.45 -3.06 16.81
C LYS A 13 -10.01 -3.33 16.34
N LYS A 14 -9.16 -3.89 17.21
CA LYS A 14 -7.79 -4.32 16.99
C LYS A 14 -7.59 -5.78 16.59
N SER A 15 -8.61 -6.63 16.57
CA SER A 15 -8.39 -8.10 16.58
C SER A 15 -8.42 -8.81 15.21
N LEU A 16 -8.88 -8.17 14.12
CA LEU A 16 -8.96 -8.84 12.81
C LEU A 16 -8.36 -8.07 11.63
N ALA A 17 -8.35 -6.74 11.67
CA ALA A 17 -7.75 -5.90 10.61
C ALA A 17 -6.28 -5.51 10.90
N PHE A 18 -5.66 -6.08 11.93
CA PHE A 18 -4.44 -5.52 12.53
C PHE A 18 -3.30 -6.54 12.71
N SER A 19 -3.59 -7.84 12.74
CA SER A 19 -2.53 -8.85 12.85
C SER A 19 -1.63 -8.89 11.62
N HIS A 20 -2.13 -8.42 10.47
CA HIS A 20 -1.43 -8.42 9.19
C HIS A 20 -1.23 -7.03 8.58
N ASN A 21 -1.83 -5.99 9.18
CA ASN A 21 -1.69 -4.63 8.70
C ASN A 21 -0.82 -3.85 9.68
N ARG A 22 0.20 -3.18 9.15
CA ARG A 22 1.04 -2.26 9.92
C ARG A 22 0.33 -0.92 10.05
N ASP A 23 -0.32 -0.69 11.18
CA ASP A 23 -1.00 0.57 11.50
C ASP A 23 -0.07 1.66 12.06
N ASP A 24 1.10 1.25 12.54
CA ASP A 24 2.07 2.13 13.19
C ASP A 24 3.12 2.72 12.22
N ALA A 25 2.96 2.43 10.92
CA ALA A 25 3.86 2.87 9.86
C ALA A 25 4.04 4.39 9.96
N LYS A 26 5.26 4.80 10.30
CA LYS A 26 5.60 6.21 10.45
C LYS A 26 5.82 6.83 9.07
N ALA A 27 5.29 8.03 8.87
CA ALA A 27 5.48 8.79 7.63
C ALA A 27 6.96 9.10 7.35
N ASP A 28 7.82 9.06 8.38
CA ASP A 28 9.28 9.24 8.28
C ASP A 28 9.99 8.15 7.44
N LYS A 29 9.28 7.10 7.00
CA LYS A 29 9.80 6.08 6.09
C LYS A 29 9.61 6.43 4.61
N PHE A 30 8.86 7.50 4.33
CA PHE A 30 8.54 7.96 3.00
C PHE A 30 9.02 9.39 2.77
N VAL A 31 9.23 9.75 1.50
CA VAL A 31 9.66 11.10 1.12
C VAL A 31 8.64 12.16 1.56
N SER A 32 7.34 11.93 1.30
CA SER A 32 6.25 12.83 1.72
C SER A 32 4.90 12.13 1.58
N ALA A 33 4.61 11.20 2.50
CA ALA A 33 3.37 10.41 2.46
C ALA A 33 2.11 11.29 2.52
N GLU A 34 2.15 12.41 3.25
CA GLU A 34 1.05 13.37 3.34
C GLU A 34 0.74 14.09 2.02
N LYS A 35 1.68 14.09 1.07
CA LYS A 35 1.48 14.61 -0.30
C LYS A 35 1.32 13.49 -1.34
N GLY A 36 1.24 12.23 -0.90
CA GLY A 36 1.12 11.07 -1.77
C GLY A 36 2.45 10.60 -2.38
N ASP A 37 3.60 11.10 -1.91
CA ASP A 37 4.91 10.59 -2.30
C ASP A 37 5.33 9.47 -1.35
N PHE A 38 5.02 8.24 -1.77
CA PHE A 38 5.29 7.01 -1.02
C PHE A 38 6.64 6.36 -1.38
N ARG A 39 7.54 7.08 -2.06
CA ARG A 39 8.91 6.61 -2.26
C ARG A 39 9.63 6.50 -0.92
N LEU A 40 10.53 5.55 -0.81
CA LEU A 40 11.29 5.31 0.42
C LEU A 40 12.33 6.42 0.66
N VAL A 41 12.56 6.76 1.92
CA VAL A 41 13.73 7.56 2.31
C VAL A 41 14.96 6.69 2.53
N LYS A 42 16.14 7.32 2.53
CA LYS A 42 17.38 6.65 2.91
C LYS A 42 17.26 6.01 4.30
N GLY A 43 17.65 4.74 4.39
CA GLY A 43 17.62 3.98 5.65
C GLY A 43 16.22 3.50 6.06
N SER A 44 15.24 3.55 5.15
CA SER A 44 13.97 2.87 5.37
C SER A 44 14.19 1.38 5.62
N ALA A 45 13.48 0.83 6.60
CA ALA A 45 13.53 -0.60 6.92
C ALA A 45 12.88 -1.48 5.84
N ALA A 46 12.30 -0.88 4.79
CA ALA A 46 11.78 -1.60 3.64
C ALA A 46 12.86 -1.91 2.59
N ILE A 47 14.04 -1.26 2.70
CA ILE A 47 15.11 -1.40 1.71
C ILE A 47 15.76 -2.78 1.79
N ASP A 48 15.94 -3.46 0.66
CA ASP A 48 16.58 -4.77 0.54
C ASP A 48 15.92 -5.89 1.38
N GLN A 49 14.61 -5.81 1.62
CA GLN A 49 13.89 -6.76 2.49
C GLN A 49 12.93 -7.72 1.75
N GLY A 50 12.83 -7.62 0.44
CA GLY A 50 11.94 -8.41 -0.40
C GLY A 50 12.52 -9.75 -0.83
N ILE A 51 11.72 -10.46 -1.64
CA ILE A 51 12.15 -11.66 -2.35
C ILE A 51 12.06 -11.35 -3.85
N ALA A 52 13.12 -11.72 -4.57
CA ALA A 52 13.12 -11.61 -6.03
C ALA A 52 12.07 -12.54 -6.66
N LEU A 53 11.16 -11.93 -7.40
CA LEU A 53 10.15 -12.51 -8.28
C LEU A 53 10.55 -12.11 -9.71
N PRO A 54 11.29 -12.96 -10.44
CA PRO A 54 12.00 -12.57 -11.66
C PRO A 54 11.18 -11.88 -12.75
N VAL A 55 9.86 -12.08 -12.77
CA VAL A 55 8.94 -11.49 -13.77
C VAL A 55 8.38 -10.13 -13.32
N MET A 56 8.41 -9.82 -12.03
CA MET A 56 7.69 -8.67 -11.45
C MET A 56 8.61 -7.61 -10.85
N ASN A 57 9.71 -8.01 -10.21
CA ASN A 57 10.64 -7.10 -9.53
C ASN A 57 12.09 -7.52 -9.77
N GLY A 58 12.41 -8.03 -10.96
CA GLY A 58 13.73 -8.57 -11.29
C GLY A 58 14.82 -7.53 -11.55
N ASP A 59 14.43 -6.26 -11.67
CA ASP A 59 15.25 -5.08 -11.98
C ASP A 59 15.51 -4.19 -10.76
N TYR A 60 15.41 -4.77 -9.56
CA TYR A 60 15.71 -4.11 -8.29
C TYR A 60 17.18 -3.66 -8.18
N GLN A 61 17.44 -2.73 -7.27
CA GLN A 61 18.78 -2.22 -6.97
C GLN A 61 19.20 -2.68 -5.58
N GLY A 62 20.46 -3.11 -5.43
CA GLY A 62 20.97 -3.59 -4.14
C GLY A 62 20.96 -5.10 -4.03
N ASP A 63 20.71 -5.59 -2.82
CA ASP A 63 20.82 -7.01 -2.45
C ASP A 63 19.50 -7.76 -2.64
N ALA A 64 18.36 -7.08 -2.47
CA ALA A 64 17.02 -7.63 -2.71
C ALA A 64 16.01 -6.53 -3.09
N PRO A 65 14.85 -6.87 -3.68
CA PRO A 65 13.80 -5.87 -3.94
C PRO A 65 13.32 -5.18 -2.67
N ASP A 66 12.93 -3.92 -2.77
CA ASP A 66 12.35 -3.22 -1.63
C ASP A 66 10.91 -3.67 -1.35
N LEU A 67 10.50 -3.63 -0.09
CA LEU A 67 9.11 -3.91 0.29
C LEU A 67 8.21 -2.72 -0.08
N GLY A 68 7.34 -2.92 -1.06
CA GLY A 68 6.32 -1.95 -1.43
C GLY A 68 6.16 -1.81 -2.94
N ALA A 69 5.64 -0.67 -3.37
CA ALA A 69 5.44 -0.35 -4.79
C ALA A 69 6.63 0.40 -5.42
N TYR A 70 7.54 0.92 -4.58
CA TYR A 70 8.63 1.80 -5.00
C TYR A 70 9.96 1.25 -4.54
N GLU A 71 10.92 1.23 -5.46
CA GLU A 71 12.33 0.92 -5.21
C GLU A 71 13.09 2.19 -4.82
N TYR A 72 13.89 2.13 -3.77
CA TYR A 72 14.75 3.22 -3.35
C TYR A 72 15.84 3.47 -4.39
N GLY A 73 15.83 4.67 -4.98
CA GLY A 73 16.73 5.01 -6.10
C GLY A 73 16.29 4.44 -7.45
N GLY A 74 15.14 3.77 -7.50
CA GLY A 74 14.50 3.32 -8.74
C GLY A 74 13.90 4.47 -9.55
N GLU A 75 13.39 4.13 -10.74
CA GLU A 75 12.66 5.06 -11.60
C GLU A 75 11.40 5.58 -10.88
N GLU A 76 11.10 6.86 -11.03
CA GLU A 76 9.90 7.45 -10.47
C GLU A 76 8.67 7.00 -11.26
N TRP A 77 8.04 5.92 -10.82
CA TRP A 77 6.76 5.49 -11.35
C TRP A 77 5.61 6.36 -10.81
N LYS A 78 4.88 7.01 -11.71
CA LYS A 78 3.71 7.81 -11.34
C LYS A 78 2.42 7.02 -11.59
N ALA A 79 1.72 6.67 -10.51
CA ALA A 79 0.40 6.08 -10.60
C ALA A 79 -0.60 7.06 -11.22
N GLY A 80 -1.46 6.57 -12.12
CA GLY A 80 -2.51 7.38 -12.74
C GLY A 80 -2.94 6.84 -14.11
N SER A 81 -3.97 7.47 -14.67
CA SER A 81 -4.39 7.24 -16.05
C SER A 81 -4.17 8.52 -16.86
N ASP A 82 -3.58 8.39 -18.03
CA ASP A 82 -3.47 9.48 -19.01
C ASP A 82 -4.76 9.65 -19.83
N LEU A 83 -5.74 8.77 -19.64
CA LEU A 83 -7.03 8.88 -20.32
C LEU A 83 -7.74 10.14 -19.84
N SER A 84 -8.04 11.04 -20.77
CA SER A 84 -9.00 12.09 -20.53
C SER A 84 -10.39 11.46 -20.34
N LYS A 85 -11.18 12.03 -19.43
CA LYS A 85 -12.59 11.67 -19.29
C LYS A 85 -13.24 11.83 -20.67
N PRO A 86 -13.79 10.77 -21.28
CA PRO A 86 -14.50 10.93 -22.53
C PRO A 86 -15.75 11.77 -22.32
N GLU A 87 -16.14 12.54 -23.34
CA GLU A 87 -17.41 13.25 -23.34
C GLU A 87 -18.54 12.21 -23.39
N PHE A 88 -19.23 12.05 -22.26
CA PHE A 88 -20.44 11.23 -22.20
C PHE A 88 -21.61 12.12 -22.62
N ILE A 89 -22.30 11.73 -23.69
CA ILE A 89 -23.53 12.39 -24.11
C ILE A 89 -24.57 12.24 -22.98
N ASP A 90 -25.23 13.32 -22.57
CA ASP A 90 -26.33 13.23 -21.62
C ASP A 90 -27.50 12.47 -22.27
N GLU A 91 -27.84 11.32 -21.69
CA GLU A 91 -28.97 10.48 -22.11
C GLU A 91 -30.30 11.24 -22.16
N LYS A 92 -30.43 12.34 -21.40
CA LYS A 92 -31.62 13.20 -21.37
C LYS A 92 -31.69 14.22 -22.50
N THR A 93 -30.67 14.29 -23.37
CA THR A 93 -30.65 15.16 -24.55
C THR A 93 -30.80 14.41 -25.88
N ARG A 94 -31.24 13.14 -25.84
CA ARG A 94 -31.65 12.35 -27.02
C ARG A 94 -33.15 12.39 -27.27
#